data_AF-D0N2A1-F1
#
_entry.id   AF-D0N2A1-F1
#
_cell.length_a   1.000
_cell.length_b   1.000
_cell.length_c   1.000
_cell.angle_alpha   90.00
_cell.angle_beta   90.00
_cell.angle_gamma   90.00
#
_symmetry.space_group_name_H-M   'P 1'
#
loop_
_entity.id
_entity.type
_entity.pdbx_description
1 polymer ?
#
loop_
_entity_poly.entity_id
_entity_poly.type
_entity_poly.pdbx_seq_one_letter_code
_entity_poly.pdbx_strand_id
1 'polypeptide(L)'
;MKTMILSILWHFLGTQAIPRVELLRFDALMRNFVNNTPSTSVEDPAARSQFPSKWHAIASQAGGLDLPSVATSVELLQVNLIRQLIRQCRRDLSAVPKWFIPAQATFDEAFAGQGTGLDFLYIPLSHWAHTSRWKKVPQYWRAALATWSTKILPKLVNANPVFTKLTWPIWNNTFLRFTNDRRTLAALISPSKASQFLSHQGILRISTFCCCFGWIPDESTLRVALAGSSIKSDRSKTVVVKALAPRVAIPAHYGSFAIYPLPPENMIAALHVWTFDGHDIVHATNSTIRRLLAATAPPPLPLERLGAPNTVLPASFWATERVFQRDTLPTFSDLLFRLQHNGLGFRYKYGWHTADTQCVHRCPDTETAKHLFWDCILASRLWHFFLPPFRRILQLEFTWDQVLFLQGVEVPPVAKDTYGTSLPIRLFNIVRCCVFRALWMNRNKAIYDGPALSFVGVYRQSLATMRLHFQRLFKSLTNPRKLECTTYKSHLLAFKCEWLRDFDSDPFTFFEE
;
A
#
# COMPACT_ATOMS: atom_id res chain seq x y z
N MET A 1 -15.56 -13.41 -9.97
CA MET A 1 -14.13 -13.78 -9.79
C MET A 1 -13.59 -13.46 -8.39
N LYS A 2 -13.80 -12.23 -7.88
CA LYS A 2 -13.31 -11.75 -6.57
C LYS A 2 -13.82 -12.51 -5.33
N THR A 3 -14.92 -13.26 -5.43
CA THR A 3 -15.64 -13.84 -4.28
C THR A 3 -15.58 -15.36 -4.17
N MET A 4 -15.35 -16.11 -5.25
CA MET A 4 -15.21 -17.58 -5.20
C MET A 4 -13.76 -18.04 -5.37
N ILE A 5 -13.12 -17.66 -6.48
CA ILE A 5 -11.75 -18.08 -6.78
C ILE A 5 -10.78 -17.52 -5.76
N LEU A 6 -10.91 -16.23 -5.41
CA LEU A 6 -10.07 -15.63 -4.38
C LEU A 6 -10.29 -16.27 -3.01
N SER A 7 -11.53 -16.57 -2.60
CA SER A 7 -11.79 -17.15 -1.27
C SER A 7 -11.19 -18.55 -1.09
N ILE A 8 -11.30 -19.39 -2.13
CA ILE A 8 -10.67 -20.72 -2.15
C ILE A 8 -9.15 -20.57 -2.21
N LEU A 9 -8.63 -19.72 -3.10
CA LEU A 9 -7.20 -19.43 -3.20
C LEU A 9 -6.65 -18.90 -1.87
N TRP A 10 -7.36 -18.00 -1.17
CA TRP A 10 -6.94 -17.46 0.12
C TRP A 10 -6.99 -18.50 1.24
N HIS A 11 -7.94 -19.42 1.20
CA HIS A 11 -7.97 -20.54 2.13
C HIS A 11 -6.78 -21.49 1.93
N PHE A 12 -6.47 -21.85 0.67
CA PHE A 12 -5.30 -22.66 0.34
C PHE A 12 -3.98 -21.95 0.64
N LEU A 13 -3.85 -20.67 0.27
CA LEU A 13 -2.68 -19.83 0.54
C LEU A 13 -2.49 -19.51 2.03
N GLY A 14 -3.56 -19.60 2.82
CA GLY A 14 -3.52 -19.45 4.27
C GLY A 14 -3.04 -20.70 5.01
N THR A 15 -3.00 -21.86 4.34
CA THR A 15 -2.75 -23.16 4.97
C THR A 15 -1.56 -23.91 4.39
N GLN A 16 -1.17 -23.64 3.15
CA GLN A 16 -0.04 -24.27 2.48
C GLN A 16 1.08 -23.28 2.13
N ALA A 17 2.32 -23.74 2.23
CA ALA A 17 3.49 -22.97 1.82
C ALA A 17 3.72 -23.13 0.32
N ILE A 18 3.25 -22.15 -0.46
CA ILE A 18 3.49 -22.13 -1.91
C ILE A 18 4.82 -21.42 -2.21
N PRO A 19 5.71 -22.01 -3.03
CA PRO A 19 6.94 -21.36 -3.44
C PRO A 19 6.67 -20.01 -4.12
N ARG A 20 7.49 -19.00 -3.81
CA ARG A 20 7.34 -17.65 -4.38
C ARG A 20 7.32 -17.66 -5.91
N VAL A 21 8.12 -18.53 -6.54
CA VAL A 21 8.19 -18.67 -8.01
C VAL A 21 6.83 -19.06 -8.61
N GLU A 22 6.06 -19.91 -7.93
CA GLU A 22 4.72 -20.29 -8.38
C GLU A 22 3.72 -19.16 -8.17
N LEU A 23 3.82 -18.44 -7.05
CA LEU A 23 2.97 -17.28 -6.76
C LEU A 23 3.16 -16.15 -7.79
N LEU A 24 4.38 -15.95 -8.28
CA LEU A 24 4.67 -14.94 -9.32
C LEU A 24 4.02 -15.26 -10.67
N ARG A 25 3.64 -16.52 -10.95
CA ARG A 25 2.93 -16.87 -12.18
C ARG A 25 1.55 -16.22 -12.27
N PHE A 26 0.95 -15.88 -11.12
CA PHE A 26 -0.34 -15.18 -11.08
C PHE A 26 -0.24 -13.70 -11.45
N ASP A 27 0.96 -13.10 -11.42
CA ASP A 27 1.11 -11.67 -11.75
C ASP A 27 0.79 -11.42 -13.24
N ALA A 28 1.10 -12.37 -14.13
CA ALA A 28 0.68 -12.31 -15.53
C ALA A 28 -0.84 -12.37 -15.68
N LEU A 29 -1.54 -13.22 -14.91
CA LEU A 29 -3.00 -13.30 -14.94
C LEU A 29 -3.65 -11.99 -14.45
N MET A 30 -3.11 -11.38 -13.39
CA MET A 30 -3.59 -10.07 -12.93
C MET A 30 -3.36 -9.00 -13.99
N ARG A 31 -2.20 -8.99 -14.64
CA ARG A 31 -1.88 -8.05 -15.71
C ARG A 31 -2.84 -8.20 -16.89
N ASN A 32 -3.09 -9.44 -17.32
CA ASN A 32 -4.02 -9.76 -18.40
C ASN A 32 -5.43 -9.30 -18.07
N PHE A 33 -5.87 -9.49 -16.83
CA PHE A 33 -7.17 -9.02 -16.36
C PHE A 33 -7.26 -7.49 -16.39
N VAL A 34 -6.25 -6.76 -15.89
CA VAL A 34 -6.23 -5.28 -15.87
C VAL A 34 -6.19 -4.70 -17.29
N ASN A 35 -5.47 -5.35 -18.19
CA ASN A 35 -5.26 -4.89 -19.58
C ASN A 35 -6.24 -5.50 -20.59
N ASN A 36 -7.11 -6.42 -20.16
CA ASN A 36 -7.99 -7.19 -21.02
C ASN A 36 -7.27 -7.80 -22.24
N THR A 37 -6.03 -8.27 -22.04
CA THR A 37 -5.19 -8.85 -23.09
C THR A 37 -4.65 -10.20 -22.62
N PRO A 38 -4.85 -11.30 -23.36
CA PRO A 38 -4.24 -12.58 -23.00
C PRO A 38 -2.74 -12.54 -23.33
N SER A 39 -1.88 -12.37 -22.32
CA SER A 39 -0.43 -12.61 -22.45
C SER A 39 -0.02 -13.84 -21.64
N THR A 40 0.73 -14.75 -22.26
CA THR A 40 1.35 -15.89 -21.56
C THR A 40 2.72 -15.54 -20.99
N SER A 41 3.27 -14.34 -21.25
CA SER A 41 4.60 -13.95 -20.79
C SER A 41 4.62 -13.54 -19.32
N VAL A 42 5.52 -14.14 -18.54
CA VAL A 42 5.78 -13.73 -17.14
C VAL A 42 6.49 -12.37 -17.11
N GLU A 43 7.40 -12.14 -18.06
CA GLU A 43 8.07 -10.86 -18.26
C GLU A 43 7.09 -9.76 -18.64
N ASP A 44 7.42 -8.52 -18.29
CA ASP A 44 6.70 -7.28 -18.62
C ASP A 44 7.30 -6.64 -19.87
N PRO A 45 7.15 -7.23 -21.08
CA PRO A 45 7.39 -6.42 -22.27
C PRO A 45 6.33 -5.33 -22.18
N ALA A 46 6.76 -4.08 -22.11
CA ALA A 46 5.90 -2.91 -22.07
C ALA A 46 5.00 -2.91 -23.30
N ALA A 47 3.90 -3.65 -23.23
CA ALA A 47 3.03 -3.83 -24.37
C ALA A 47 2.29 -2.50 -24.56
N ARG A 48 2.35 -2.02 -25.80
CA ARG A 48 1.79 -0.73 -26.21
C ARG A 48 0.32 -0.71 -25.82
N SER A 49 -0.15 0.41 -25.24
CA SER A 49 -1.56 0.60 -24.87
C SER A 49 -2.02 -0.19 -23.64
N GLN A 50 -1.08 -0.69 -22.83
CA GLN A 50 -1.38 -1.32 -21.54
C GLN A 50 -1.12 -0.38 -20.36
N PHE A 51 -1.86 -0.60 -19.27
CA PHE A 51 -1.61 0.07 -18.00
C PHE A 51 -0.37 -0.55 -17.34
N PRO A 52 0.69 0.23 -17.06
CA PRO A 52 1.97 -0.34 -16.64
C PRO A 52 1.89 -1.12 -15.32
N SER A 53 2.49 -2.31 -15.28
CA SER A 53 2.45 -3.22 -14.14
C SER A 53 2.97 -2.58 -12.84
N LYS A 54 3.95 -1.69 -12.96
CA LYS A 54 4.54 -0.90 -11.86
C LYS A 54 3.54 -0.06 -11.08
N TRP A 55 2.37 0.27 -11.66
CA TRP A 55 1.30 1.02 -11.00
C TRP A 55 0.26 0.13 -10.31
N HIS A 56 0.26 -1.19 -10.57
CA HIS A 56 -0.78 -2.10 -10.06
C HIS A 56 -0.75 -2.18 -8.54
N ALA A 57 0.45 -2.40 -7.97
CA ALA A 57 0.64 -2.54 -6.52
C ALA A 57 0.74 -1.21 -5.77
N ILE A 58 0.86 -0.08 -6.48
CA ILE A 58 0.92 1.23 -5.84
C ILE A 58 -0.40 1.52 -5.12
N ALA A 59 -0.31 2.15 -3.96
CA ALA A 59 -1.49 2.54 -3.21
C ALA A 59 -2.36 3.47 -4.07
N SER A 60 -3.66 3.26 -4.02
CA SER A 60 -4.59 4.07 -4.79
C SER A 60 -4.58 5.55 -4.39
N GLN A 61 -4.10 5.90 -3.18
CA GLN A 61 -3.94 7.30 -2.74
C GLN A 61 -2.75 7.98 -3.40
N ALA A 62 -1.90 7.20 -4.07
CA ALA A 62 -0.74 7.64 -4.81
C ALA A 62 -0.86 7.34 -6.31
N GLY A 63 -2.09 7.08 -6.80
CA GLY A 63 -2.37 6.88 -8.23
C GLY A 63 -2.33 5.43 -8.72
N GLY A 64 -2.07 4.46 -7.84
CA GLY A 64 -2.09 3.05 -8.22
C GLY A 64 -3.46 2.38 -8.15
N LEU A 65 -3.49 1.07 -8.39
CA LEU A 65 -4.72 0.27 -8.31
C LEU A 65 -4.96 -0.39 -6.95
N ASP A 66 -3.99 -0.31 -6.02
CA ASP A 66 -3.97 -1.08 -4.76
C ASP A 66 -4.23 -2.59 -4.99
N LEU A 67 -3.69 -3.12 -6.09
CA LEU A 67 -3.73 -4.53 -6.46
C LEU A 67 -2.36 -5.16 -6.14
N PRO A 68 -2.14 -5.61 -4.89
CA PRO A 68 -0.88 -6.27 -4.52
C PRO A 68 -0.72 -7.58 -5.29
N SER A 69 0.53 -7.98 -5.53
CA SER A 69 0.81 -9.32 -6.05
C SER A 69 0.25 -10.41 -5.14
N VAL A 70 -0.02 -11.59 -5.70
CA VAL A 70 -0.45 -12.75 -4.89
C VAL A 70 0.62 -13.06 -3.85
N ALA A 71 1.90 -12.98 -4.21
CA ALA A 71 3.01 -13.13 -3.26
C ALA A 71 2.94 -12.15 -2.08
N THR A 72 2.69 -10.85 -2.35
CA THR A 72 2.54 -9.83 -1.29
C THR A 72 1.32 -10.11 -0.42
N SER A 73 0.25 -10.66 -1.01
CA SER A 73 -0.97 -11.02 -0.27
C SER A 73 -0.76 -12.22 0.64
N VAL A 74 0.03 -13.23 0.22
CA VAL A 74 0.46 -14.35 1.09
C VAL A 74 1.30 -13.84 2.25
N GLU A 75 2.25 -12.95 1.98
CA GLU A 75 3.06 -12.32 3.02
C GLU A 75 2.21 -11.52 4.02
N LEU A 76 1.17 -10.83 3.52
CA LEU A 76 0.20 -10.15 4.39
C LEU A 76 -0.57 -11.14 5.27
N LEU A 77 -1.00 -12.29 4.75
CA LEU A 77 -1.67 -13.34 5.54
C LEU A 77 -0.75 -13.88 6.64
N GLN A 78 0.51 -14.15 6.30
CA GLN A 78 1.52 -14.61 7.25
C GLN A 78 1.75 -13.60 8.39
N VAL A 79 1.88 -12.32 8.06
CA VAL A 79 2.03 -11.26 9.08
C VAL A 79 0.77 -11.09 9.90
N ASN A 80 -0.41 -11.22 9.28
CA ASN A 80 -1.68 -11.15 9.98
C ASN A 80 -1.86 -12.30 10.98
N LEU A 81 -1.39 -13.51 10.66
CA LEU A 81 -1.39 -14.63 11.59
C LEU A 81 -0.54 -14.33 12.83
N ILE A 82 0.67 -13.83 12.64
CA ILE A 82 1.56 -13.43 13.74
C ILE A 82 0.94 -12.28 14.55
N ARG A 83 0.36 -11.27 13.88
CA ARG A 83 -0.36 -10.17 14.54
C ARG A 83 -1.53 -10.68 15.39
N GLN A 84 -2.32 -11.61 14.87
CA GLN A 84 -3.45 -12.20 15.61
C GLN A 84 -2.99 -13.00 16.82
N LEU A 85 -1.90 -13.75 16.69
CA LEU A 85 -1.25 -14.45 17.80
C LEU A 85 -0.85 -13.48 18.91
N ILE A 86 -0.10 -12.43 18.57
CA ILE A 86 0.30 -11.36 19.51
C ILE A 86 -0.93 -10.75 20.18
N ARG A 87 -1.96 -10.42 19.39
CA ARG A 87 -3.21 -9.83 19.89
C ARG A 87 -3.93 -10.72 20.90
N GLN A 88 -3.98 -12.03 20.66
CA GLN A 88 -4.65 -12.96 21.57
C GLN A 88 -3.84 -13.16 22.84
N CYS A 89 -2.51 -13.31 22.75
CA CYS A 89 -1.65 -13.41 23.92
C CYS A 89 -1.69 -12.17 24.82
N ARG A 90 -1.98 -10.98 24.25
CA ARG A 90 -2.18 -9.75 25.04
C ARG A 90 -3.56 -9.61 25.65
N ARG A 91 -4.55 -10.35 25.14
CA ARG A 91 -5.94 -10.35 25.66
C ARG A 91 -6.13 -11.36 26.76
N ASP A 92 -5.47 -12.49 26.65
CA ASP A 92 -5.48 -13.57 27.62
C ASP A 92 -4.02 -13.87 27.99
N LEU A 93 -3.64 -13.53 29.22
CA LEU A 93 -2.28 -13.72 29.74
C LEU A 93 -2.08 -15.11 30.36
N SER A 94 -3.13 -15.93 30.43
CA SER A 94 -3.08 -17.22 31.14
C SER A 94 -2.37 -18.31 30.33
N ALA A 95 -2.56 -18.31 29.01
CA ALA A 95 -1.99 -19.31 28.12
C ALA A 95 -1.88 -18.80 26.68
N VAL A 96 -1.01 -19.44 25.91
CA VAL A 96 -0.98 -19.26 24.46
C VAL A 96 -2.29 -19.74 23.82
N PRO A 97 -2.71 -19.18 22.67
CA PRO A 97 -3.89 -19.65 21.96
C PRO A 97 -3.80 -21.13 21.59
N LYS A 98 -4.88 -21.88 21.83
CA LYS A 98 -4.95 -23.33 21.57
C LYS A 98 -4.54 -23.72 20.15
N TRP A 99 -4.91 -22.91 19.16
CA TRP A 99 -4.57 -23.15 17.75
C TRP A 99 -3.06 -23.02 17.46
N PHE A 100 -2.30 -22.34 18.33
CA PHE A 100 -0.87 -22.13 18.17
C PHE A 100 -0.02 -23.20 18.88
N ILE A 101 -0.57 -23.91 19.88
CA ILE A 101 0.15 -24.89 20.70
C ILE A 101 0.98 -25.90 19.85
N PRO A 102 0.46 -26.49 18.75
CA PRO A 102 1.25 -27.41 17.94
C PRO A 102 2.47 -26.75 17.29
N ALA A 103 2.31 -25.51 16.81
CA ALA A 103 3.40 -24.75 16.21
C ALA A 103 4.43 -24.35 17.28
N GLN A 104 3.97 -23.92 18.45
CA GLN A 104 4.82 -23.64 19.59
C GLN A 104 5.72 -24.83 19.93
N ALA A 105 5.19 -26.05 20.01
CA ALA A 105 6.00 -27.23 20.32
C ALA A 105 7.15 -27.41 19.32
N THR A 106 6.90 -27.17 18.03
CA THR A 106 7.98 -27.23 17.01
C THR A 106 8.99 -26.09 17.14
N PHE A 107 8.56 -24.92 17.61
CA PHE A 107 9.48 -23.81 17.90
C PHE A 107 10.31 -24.07 19.14
N ASP A 108 9.71 -24.53 20.23
CA ASP A 108 10.40 -24.89 21.47
C ASP A 108 11.46 -25.97 21.21
N GLU A 109 11.14 -26.97 20.38
CA GLU A 109 12.10 -27.96 19.93
C GLU A 109 13.23 -27.35 19.07
N ALA A 110 12.91 -26.45 18.15
CA ALA A 110 13.91 -25.76 17.34
C ALA A 110 14.81 -24.86 18.20
N PHE A 111 14.27 -24.32 19.30
CA PHE A 111 14.99 -23.47 20.25
C PHE A 111 15.85 -24.24 21.23
N ALA A 112 15.48 -25.45 21.64
CA ALA A 112 16.15 -26.32 22.63
C ALA A 112 17.32 -25.64 23.39
N GLY A 113 16.97 -24.96 24.49
CA GLY A 113 17.90 -24.25 25.37
C GLY A 113 18.19 -22.79 25.01
N GLN A 114 17.75 -22.29 23.85
CA GLN A 114 18.09 -20.94 23.37
C GLN A 114 16.90 -19.97 23.36
N GLY A 115 15.72 -20.41 23.76
CA GLY A 115 14.51 -19.60 23.80
C GLY A 115 13.28 -20.46 24.04
N THR A 116 12.12 -19.82 24.16
CA THR A 116 10.84 -20.49 24.33
C THR A 116 9.69 -19.71 23.72
N GLY A 117 8.66 -20.41 23.25
CA GLY A 117 7.38 -19.87 22.83
C GLY A 117 7.52 -18.80 21.76
N LEU A 118 7.04 -17.60 22.09
CA LEU A 118 6.97 -16.45 21.20
C LEU A 118 8.32 -15.73 21.00
N ASP A 119 9.43 -16.24 21.54
CA ASP A 119 10.77 -15.70 21.28
C ASP A 119 11.12 -15.67 19.79
N PHE A 120 10.40 -16.44 18.95
CA PHE A 120 10.59 -16.43 17.50
C PHE A 120 10.38 -15.05 16.87
N LEU A 121 9.62 -14.17 17.54
CA LEU A 121 9.37 -12.80 17.10
C LEU A 121 10.64 -11.96 17.00
N TYR A 122 11.74 -12.42 17.60
CA TYR A 122 13.04 -11.75 17.62
C TYR A 122 14.09 -12.39 16.71
N ILE A 123 13.82 -13.54 16.10
CA ILE A 123 14.85 -14.29 15.38
C ILE A 123 15.28 -13.57 14.08
N PRO A 124 16.58 -13.39 13.83
CA PRO A 124 17.08 -12.98 12.53
C PRO A 124 17.26 -14.19 11.61
N LEU A 125 16.37 -14.40 10.65
CA LEU A 125 16.44 -15.59 9.79
C LEU A 125 17.55 -15.60 8.73
N SER A 126 18.26 -14.49 8.51
CA SER A 126 19.24 -14.32 7.42
C SER A 126 20.42 -15.31 7.43
N HIS A 127 20.64 -16.06 8.52
CA HIS A 127 21.73 -17.05 8.64
C HIS A 127 21.27 -18.46 9.02
N TRP A 128 20.00 -18.66 9.41
CA TRP A 128 19.57 -19.87 10.12
C TRP A 128 18.72 -20.82 9.29
N ALA A 129 18.32 -20.41 8.08
CA ALA A 129 17.57 -21.24 7.13
C ALA A 129 18.29 -22.55 6.75
N HIS A 130 19.59 -22.69 7.09
CA HIS A 130 20.42 -23.83 6.75
C HIS A 130 20.71 -24.80 7.91
N THR A 131 20.29 -24.50 9.15
CA THR A 131 20.53 -25.44 10.26
C THR A 131 19.44 -26.51 10.32
N SER A 132 19.83 -27.75 10.65
CA SER A 132 18.92 -28.91 10.70
C SER A 132 17.78 -28.75 11.72
N ARG A 133 17.97 -27.92 12.75
CA ARG A 133 17.00 -27.69 13.84
C ARG A 133 15.67 -27.13 13.34
N TRP A 134 15.71 -26.25 12.34
CA TRP A 134 14.50 -25.62 11.78
C TRP A 134 13.75 -26.53 10.80
N LYS A 135 14.29 -27.70 10.43
CA LYS A 135 13.60 -28.62 9.50
C LYS A 135 12.29 -29.15 10.07
N LYS A 136 12.17 -29.26 11.40
CA LYS A 136 10.96 -29.73 12.08
C LYS A 136 9.86 -28.66 12.14
N VAL A 137 10.21 -27.38 11.96
CA VAL A 137 9.24 -26.30 11.89
C VAL A 137 8.52 -26.37 10.52
N PRO A 138 7.17 -26.42 10.50
CA PRO A 138 6.41 -26.48 9.26
C PRO A 138 6.81 -25.37 8.29
N GLN A 139 6.85 -25.68 7.00
CA GLN A 139 7.31 -24.76 5.96
C GLN A 139 6.53 -23.45 5.95
N TYR A 140 5.22 -23.49 6.24
CA TYR A 140 4.38 -22.30 6.33
C TYR A 140 4.86 -21.34 7.43
N TRP A 141 5.12 -21.87 8.62
CA TRP A 141 5.65 -21.08 9.74
C TRP A 141 7.04 -20.53 9.44
N ARG A 142 7.92 -21.32 8.81
CA ARG A 142 9.23 -20.82 8.35
C ARG A 142 9.10 -19.65 7.39
N ALA A 143 8.16 -19.72 6.44
CA ALA A 143 7.88 -18.62 5.51
C ALA A 143 7.32 -17.38 6.24
N ALA A 144 6.40 -17.58 7.20
CA ALA A 144 5.85 -16.49 7.98
C ALA A 144 6.90 -15.79 8.84
N LEU A 145 7.79 -16.55 9.48
CA LEU A 145 8.94 -16.01 10.20
C LEU A 145 9.88 -15.25 9.25
N ALA A 146 10.13 -15.76 8.05
CA ALA A 146 11.00 -15.10 7.08
C ALA A 146 10.44 -13.74 6.71
N THR A 147 9.15 -13.66 6.41
CA THR A 147 8.45 -12.40 6.15
C THR A 147 8.52 -11.47 7.35
N TRP A 148 8.21 -11.96 8.55
CA TRP A 148 8.28 -11.17 9.78
C TRP A 148 9.66 -10.59 10.03
N SER A 149 10.69 -11.44 10.10
CA SER A 149 12.05 -11.05 10.49
C SER A 149 12.76 -10.18 9.44
N THR A 150 12.49 -10.38 8.15
CA THR A 150 13.21 -9.67 7.08
C THR A 150 12.48 -8.44 6.55
N LYS A 151 11.14 -8.42 6.59
CA LYS A 151 10.35 -7.32 6.00
C LYS A 151 9.65 -6.44 7.03
N ILE A 152 9.18 -7.04 8.14
CA ILE A 152 8.38 -6.33 9.14
C ILE A 152 9.25 -5.81 10.28
N LEU A 153 9.92 -6.71 10.99
CA LEU A 153 10.69 -6.42 12.20
C LEU A 153 11.74 -5.30 12.02
N PRO A 154 12.48 -5.18 10.90
CA PRO A 154 13.43 -4.09 10.70
C PRO A 154 12.79 -2.70 10.59
N LYS A 155 11.47 -2.63 10.36
CA LYS A 155 10.70 -1.39 10.20
C LYS A 155 9.92 -1.03 11.47
N LEU A 156 9.97 -1.87 12.50
CA LEU A 156 9.28 -1.65 13.76
C LEU A 156 10.19 -0.95 14.77
N VAL A 157 9.61 -0.03 15.53
CA VAL A 157 10.24 0.61 16.70
C VAL A 157 9.62 0.03 17.96
N ASN A 158 10.38 -0.07 19.05
CA ASN A 158 9.84 -0.52 20.32
C ASN A 158 9.42 0.67 21.19
N ALA A 159 8.17 0.70 21.66
CA ALA A 159 7.62 1.82 22.43
C ALA A 159 7.85 1.70 23.95
N ASN A 160 8.19 0.52 24.48
CA ASN A 160 8.52 0.33 25.89
C ASN A 160 9.92 -0.28 26.02
N PRO A 161 10.98 0.53 25.88
CA PRO A 161 12.35 0.01 25.77
C PRO A 161 12.83 -0.67 27.07
N VAL A 162 12.28 -0.31 28.23
CA VAL A 162 12.75 -0.81 29.54
C VAL A 162 12.28 -2.24 29.79
N PHE A 163 10.95 -2.42 29.83
CA PHE A 163 10.35 -3.74 30.00
C PHE A 163 10.86 -4.66 28.90
N THR A 164 10.75 -4.24 27.65
CA THR A 164 11.17 -5.04 26.50
C THR A 164 12.64 -5.46 26.58
N LYS A 165 13.55 -4.57 27.00
CA LYS A 165 14.98 -4.93 27.10
C LYS A 165 15.24 -5.93 28.22
N LEU A 166 14.60 -5.79 29.38
CA LEU A 166 14.69 -6.77 30.48
C LEU A 166 14.21 -8.16 30.05
N THR A 167 13.18 -8.21 29.21
CA THR A 167 12.54 -9.44 28.77
C THR A 167 12.95 -9.90 27.38
N TRP A 168 14.00 -9.31 26.79
CA TRP A 168 14.52 -9.76 25.51
C TRP A 168 15.08 -11.18 25.59
N PRO A 169 14.79 -12.04 24.61
CA PRO A 169 15.56 -13.26 24.45
C PRO A 169 17.02 -12.87 24.15
N ILE A 170 17.97 -13.46 24.89
CA ILE A 170 19.39 -13.08 24.80
C ILE A 170 20.09 -13.82 23.64
N TRP A 171 19.70 -15.06 23.38
CA TRP A 171 20.43 -15.95 22.47
C TRP A 171 20.18 -15.65 20.99
N ASN A 172 18.91 -15.50 20.61
CA ASN A 172 18.45 -15.37 19.23
C ASN A 172 17.62 -14.10 19.04
N ASN A 173 18.30 -12.95 18.97
CA ASN A 173 17.62 -11.65 18.91
C ASN A 173 18.25 -10.72 17.86
N THR A 174 17.42 -10.22 16.95
CA THR A 174 17.81 -9.35 15.84
C THR A 174 18.40 -8.02 16.32
N PHE A 175 18.05 -7.56 17.52
CA PHE A 175 18.54 -6.31 18.11
C PHE A 175 19.84 -6.52 18.90
N LEU A 176 20.14 -7.76 19.29
CA LEU A 176 21.37 -8.15 19.99
C LEU A 176 22.34 -8.84 19.02
N ARG A 177 23.04 -8.03 18.21
CA ARG A 177 24.05 -8.49 17.25
C ARG A 177 25.44 -8.04 17.71
N PHE A 178 26.44 -8.93 17.71
CA PHE A 178 27.71 -8.67 18.41
C PHE A 178 28.95 -8.49 17.55
N THR A 179 28.91 -8.80 16.25
CA THR A 179 30.05 -8.60 15.33
C THR A 179 29.70 -7.68 14.17
N ASN A 180 30.72 -7.24 13.42
CA ASN A 180 30.55 -6.51 12.15
C ASN A 180 29.67 -7.32 11.17
N ASP A 181 29.81 -8.65 11.19
CA ASP A 181 28.96 -9.62 10.48
C ASP A 181 27.53 -9.75 11.04
N ARG A 182 27.15 -8.95 12.04
CA ARG A 182 25.79 -8.89 12.58
C ARG A 182 25.26 -10.25 13.11
N ARG A 183 26.15 -11.10 13.65
CA ARG A 183 25.80 -12.41 14.23
C ARG A 183 25.14 -12.27 15.61
N THR A 184 24.19 -13.15 15.91
CA THR A 184 23.57 -13.27 17.25
C THR A 184 24.49 -13.97 18.23
N LEU A 185 24.14 -13.94 19.51
CA LEU A 185 24.92 -14.63 20.55
C LEU A 185 24.99 -16.13 20.29
N ALA A 186 23.88 -16.75 19.88
CA ALA A 186 23.84 -18.16 19.53
C ALA A 186 24.76 -18.52 18.33
N ALA A 187 24.96 -17.59 17.38
CA ALA A 187 25.83 -17.81 16.22
C ALA A 187 27.32 -17.54 16.50
N LEU A 188 27.63 -16.66 17.44
CA LEU A 188 29.00 -16.33 17.83
C LEU A 188 29.62 -17.38 18.71
N ILE A 189 28.79 -17.96 19.56
CA ILE A 189 29.18 -19.03 20.44
C ILE A 189 28.90 -20.35 19.72
N SER A 190 29.71 -20.68 18.70
CA SER A 190 29.93 -22.08 18.23
C SER A 190 29.96 -22.98 19.45
N PRO A 191 29.29 -24.17 19.51
CA PRO A 191 28.85 -24.89 20.72
C PRO A 191 29.91 -24.91 21.82
N SER A 192 30.03 -23.78 22.51
CA SER A 192 31.01 -23.59 23.53
C SER A 192 30.25 -23.91 24.79
N LYS A 193 30.94 -24.61 25.66
CA LYS A 193 30.50 -25.01 26.98
C LYS A 193 29.82 -23.86 27.76
N ALA A 194 30.16 -22.60 27.48
CA ALA A 194 29.58 -21.39 28.07
C ALA A 194 28.09 -21.19 27.77
N SER A 195 27.69 -21.26 26.48
CA SER A 195 26.32 -20.98 26.08
C SER A 195 25.41 -22.12 26.48
N GLN A 196 25.86 -23.37 26.30
CA GLN A 196 25.19 -24.54 26.85
C GLN A 196 25.07 -24.44 28.37
N PHE A 197 26.09 -23.99 29.08
CA PHE A 197 26.02 -23.85 30.54
C PHE A 197 24.96 -22.83 30.96
N LEU A 198 25.01 -21.58 30.49
CA LEU A 198 24.02 -20.56 30.85
C LEU A 198 22.60 -20.94 30.38
N SER A 199 22.50 -21.58 29.22
CA SER A 199 21.27 -22.17 28.70
C SER A 199 20.71 -23.27 29.62
N HIS A 200 21.55 -24.19 30.09
CA HIS A 200 21.17 -25.23 31.06
C HIS A 200 20.79 -24.65 32.42
N GLN A 201 21.35 -23.50 32.79
CA GLN A 201 20.94 -22.75 33.98
C GLN A 201 19.60 -22.00 33.79
N GLY A 202 18.90 -22.18 32.65
CA GLY A 202 17.61 -21.55 32.38
C GLY A 202 17.70 -20.06 32.03
N ILE A 203 18.90 -19.53 31.77
CA ILE A 203 19.09 -18.10 31.50
C ILE A 203 18.73 -17.82 30.03
N LEU A 204 17.46 -17.47 29.80
CA LEU A 204 16.94 -17.14 28.47
C LEU A 204 16.82 -15.62 28.25
N ARG A 205 16.61 -14.85 29.32
CA ARG A 205 16.35 -13.41 29.32
C ARG A 205 17.19 -12.70 30.37
N ILE A 206 17.25 -11.36 30.27
CA ILE A 206 17.96 -10.55 31.28
C ILE A 206 17.21 -10.64 32.61
N SER A 207 15.88 -10.65 32.59
CA SER A 207 15.05 -10.86 33.77
C SER A 207 15.36 -12.18 34.47
N THR A 208 15.51 -13.28 33.73
CA THR A 208 15.85 -14.59 34.32
C THR A 208 17.25 -14.57 34.92
N PHE A 209 18.21 -13.88 34.29
CA PHE A 209 19.53 -13.63 34.88
C PHE A 209 19.42 -12.88 36.21
N CYS A 210 18.64 -11.79 36.25
CA CYS A 210 18.42 -11.03 37.48
C CYS A 210 17.78 -11.88 38.59
N CYS A 211 16.83 -12.75 38.25
CA CYS A 211 16.22 -13.67 39.21
C CYS A 211 17.22 -14.70 39.76
N CYS A 212 18.11 -15.23 38.91
CA CYS A 212 19.10 -16.24 39.31
C CYS A 212 20.25 -15.66 40.14
N PHE A 213 20.70 -14.44 39.83
CA PHE A 213 21.90 -13.85 40.43
C PHE A 213 21.63 -12.66 41.35
N GLY A 214 20.40 -12.13 41.39
CA GLY A 214 20.01 -10.99 42.22
C GLY A 214 20.47 -9.62 41.72
N TRP A 215 21.13 -9.55 40.55
CA TRP A 215 21.75 -8.33 40.02
C TRP A 215 21.59 -8.21 38.49
N ILE A 216 21.69 -6.97 37.98
CA ILE A 216 21.73 -6.68 36.54
C ILE A 216 23.02 -7.24 35.95
N PRO A 217 23.00 -7.86 34.74
CA PRO A 217 24.21 -8.36 34.11
C PRO A 217 25.19 -7.22 33.77
N ASP A 218 26.35 -7.29 34.38
CA ASP A 218 27.53 -6.47 34.16
C ASP A 218 28.78 -7.37 34.00
N GLU A 219 29.97 -6.79 33.82
CA GLU A 219 31.18 -7.61 33.67
C GLU A 219 31.47 -8.47 34.91
N SER A 220 31.17 -8.00 36.12
CA SER A 220 31.46 -8.71 37.36
C SER A 220 30.54 -9.92 37.57
N THR A 221 29.24 -9.70 37.47
CA THR A 221 28.17 -10.71 37.62
C THR A 221 28.20 -11.73 36.49
N LEU A 222 28.54 -11.34 35.25
CA LEU A 222 28.72 -12.30 34.16
C LEU A 222 29.95 -13.21 34.38
N ARG A 223 31.03 -12.71 34.99
CA ARG A 223 32.17 -13.55 35.38
C ARG A 223 31.78 -14.57 36.45
N VAL A 224 30.99 -14.14 37.45
CA VAL A 224 30.44 -15.02 38.48
C VAL A 224 29.53 -16.08 37.87
N ALA A 225 28.60 -15.67 36.99
CA ALA A 225 27.70 -16.59 36.30
C ALA A 225 28.44 -17.61 35.43
N LEU A 226 29.59 -17.25 34.86
CA LEU A 226 30.42 -18.13 34.04
C LEU A 226 31.46 -18.93 34.86
N ALA A 227 31.56 -18.72 36.17
CA ALA A 227 32.53 -19.40 37.02
C ALA A 227 32.35 -20.93 36.99
N GLY A 228 31.09 -21.40 36.98
CA GLY A 228 30.72 -22.82 36.88
C GLY A 228 30.73 -23.39 35.46
N SER A 229 30.99 -22.58 34.43
CA SER A 229 31.04 -23.07 33.05
C SER A 229 32.29 -23.93 32.81
N SER A 230 32.20 -24.92 31.94
CA SER A 230 33.36 -25.77 31.60
C SER A 230 34.36 -25.11 30.63
N ILE A 231 34.37 -23.77 30.57
CA ILE A 231 35.40 -22.97 29.92
C ILE A 231 36.65 -22.99 30.79
N LYS A 232 37.69 -23.71 30.34
CA LYS A 232 38.94 -23.87 31.11
C LYS A 232 39.84 -22.63 31.14
N SER A 233 39.68 -21.69 30.20
CA SER A 233 40.55 -20.53 30.05
C SER A 233 39.88 -19.22 30.50
N ASP A 234 40.51 -18.50 31.43
CA ASP A 234 40.08 -17.18 31.89
C ASP A 234 40.14 -16.12 30.79
N ARG A 235 41.04 -16.29 29.81
CA ARG A 235 41.10 -15.44 28.62
C ARG A 235 39.81 -15.58 27.79
N SER A 236 39.33 -16.81 27.59
CA SER A 236 38.08 -17.06 26.87
C SER A 236 36.85 -16.56 27.64
N LYS A 237 36.82 -16.72 28.97
CA LYS A 237 35.77 -16.13 29.82
C LYS A 237 35.75 -14.60 29.68
N THR A 238 36.92 -13.96 29.73
CA THR A 238 37.05 -12.51 29.59
C THR A 238 36.56 -12.01 28.23
N VAL A 239 36.86 -12.72 27.14
CA VAL A 239 36.37 -12.35 25.79
C VAL A 239 34.84 -12.44 25.71
N VAL A 240 34.25 -13.51 26.25
CA VAL A 240 32.79 -13.70 26.28
C VAL A 240 32.12 -12.59 27.10
N VAL A 241 32.66 -12.27 28.28
CA VAL A 241 32.10 -11.24 29.15
C VAL A 241 32.22 -9.85 28.53
N LYS A 242 33.40 -9.48 27.98
CA LYS A 242 33.58 -8.19 27.30
C LYS A 242 32.68 -8.02 26.08
N ALA A 243 32.33 -9.11 25.40
CA ALA A 243 31.39 -9.07 24.27
C ALA A 243 29.93 -8.91 24.74
N LEU A 244 29.55 -9.61 25.82
CA LEU A 244 28.19 -9.67 26.36
C LEU A 244 27.80 -8.43 27.14
N ALA A 245 28.62 -8.05 28.13
CA ALA A 245 28.33 -6.99 29.11
C ALA A 245 27.77 -5.70 28.49
N PRO A 246 28.40 -5.06 27.47
CA PRO A 246 27.89 -3.79 26.94
C PRO A 246 26.51 -3.90 26.26
N ARG A 247 26.09 -5.10 25.83
CA ARG A 247 24.83 -5.31 25.07
C ARG A 247 23.67 -5.74 25.95
N VAL A 248 23.96 -6.44 27.04
CA VAL A 248 22.97 -6.77 28.08
C VAL A 248 22.92 -5.72 29.18
N ALA A 249 23.86 -4.76 29.20
CA ALA A 249 23.86 -3.65 30.14
C ALA A 249 22.53 -2.89 30.10
N ILE A 250 21.92 -2.74 31.26
CA ILE A 250 20.72 -1.94 31.46
C ILE A 250 21.17 -0.66 32.18
N PRO A 251 20.72 0.54 31.74
CA PRO A 251 21.07 1.79 32.41
C PRO A 251 20.73 1.75 33.92
N ALA A 252 21.63 2.29 34.74
CA ALA A 252 21.59 2.16 36.20
C ALA A 252 20.30 2.71 36.84
N HIS A 253 19.65 3.69 36.23
CA HIS A 253 18.37 4.23 36.70
C HIS A 253 17.18 3.27 36.57
N TYR A 254 17.39 2.09 36.00
CA TYR A 254 16.39 1.00 35.96
C TYR A 254 16.62 -0.08 37.03
N GLY A 255 17.63 0.06 37.90
CA GLY A 255 17.91 -0.91 38.97
C GLY A 255 16.86 -1.00 40.07
N SER A 256 15.93 -0.04 40.13
CA SER A 256 14.79 -0.03 41.06
C SER A 256 13.51 -0.65 40.49
N PHE A 257 13.53 -1.18 39.26
CA PHE A 257 12.33 -1.72 38.65
C PHE A 257 11.92 -3.03 39.34
N ALA A 258 10.79 -3.01 40.06
CA ALA A 258 10.21 -4.23 40.61
C ALA A 258 9.84 -5.16 39.45
N ILE A 259 10.45 -6.34 39.41
CA ILE A 259 10.05 -7.42 38.51
C ILE A 259 8.73 -7.97 39.08
N TYR A 260 7.63 -7.28 38.79
CA TYR A 260 6.26 -7.79 39.01
C TYR A 260 6.14 -9.20 38.41
N PRO A 261 5.22 -10.06 38.91
CA PRO A 261 5.09 -11.42 38.42
C PRO A 261 5.03 -11.39 36.90
N LEU A 262 6.09 -11.92 36.28
CA LEU A 262 6.19 -11.92 34.85
C LEU A 262 5.12 -12.90 34.32
N PRO A 263 4.44 -12.53 33.23
CA PRO A 263 3.55 -13.46 32.55
C PRO A 263 4.34 -14.69 32.06
N PRO A 264 3.66 -15.79 31.68
CA PRO A 264 4.31 -17.02 31.28
C PRO A 264 5.46 -16.77 30.30
N GLU A 265 6.62 -17.36 30.57
CA GLU A 265 7.85 -17.08 29.83
C GLU A 265 7.70 -17.24 28.31
N ASN A 266 6.89 -18.21 27.89
CA ASN A 266 6.59 -18.49 26.49
C ASN A 266 5.71 -17.42 25.79
N MET A 267 5.17 -16.44 26.53
CA MET A 267 4.30 -15.38 26.03
C MET A 267 4.89 -13.98 26.12
N ILE A 268 5.91 -13.79 26.96
CA ILE A 268 6.50 -12.49 27.28
C ILE A 268 6.81 -11.66 26.02
N ALA A 269 7.41 -12.29 25.00
CA ALA A 269 7.77 -11.60 23.76
C ALA A 269 6.56 -10.92 23.10
N ALA A 270 5.36 -11.52 23.14
CA ALA A 270 4.16 -10.93 22.54
C ALA A 270 3.66 -9.69 23.28
N LEU A 271 4.08 -9.45 24.52
CA LEU A 271 3.68 -8.25 25.28
C LEU A 271 4.50 -7.02 24.92
N HIS A 272 5.59 -7.20 24.18
CA HIS A 272 6.40 -6.09 23.71
C HIS A 272 5.63 -5.24 22.71
N VAL A 273 5.67 -3.92 22.88
CA VAL A 273 4.93 -2.98 22.04
C VAL A 273 5.80 -2.59 20.85
N TRP A 274 5.48 -3.14 19.68
CA TRP A 274 6.13 -2.78 18.42
C TRP A 274 5.24 -1.81 17.64
N THR A 275 5.79 -0.64 17.30
CA THR A 275 5.07 0.42 16.60
C THR A 275 5.65 0.70 15.23
N PHE A 276 4.78 1.05 14.28
CA PHE A 276 5.12 1.62 12.98
C PHE A 276 4.29 2.89 12.77
N ASP A 277 4.92 3.99 12.35
CA ASP A 277 4.29 5.31 12.24
C ASP A 277 3.51 5.71 13.52
N GLY A 278 4.04 5.39 14.71
CA GLY A 278 3.40 5.68 16.00
C GLY A 278 2.23 4.75 16.37
N HIS A 279 1.89 3.77 15.54
CA HIS A 279 0.80 2.82 15.81
C HIS A 279 1.33 1.42 16.13
N ASP A 280 0.81 0.78 17.18
CA ASP A 280 1.12 -0.60 17.52
C ASP A 280 0.71 -1.56 16.38
N ILE A 281 1.61 -2.50 16.04
CA ILE A 281 1.41 -3.51 15.00
C ILE A 281 0.13 -4.34 15.22
N VAL A 282 -0.29 -4.55 16.47
CA VAL A 282 -1.53 -5.28 16.80
C VAL A 282 -2.78 -4.55 16.31
N HIS A 283 -2.72 -3.22 16.23
CA HIS A 283 -3.82 -2.35 15.78
C HIS A 283 -3.62 -1.85 14.35
N ALA A 284 -2.48 -2.14 13.72
CA ALA A 284 -2.22 -1.78 12.34
C ALA A 284 -3.26 -2.39 11.39
N THR A 285 -3.77 -1.60 10.45
CA THR A 285 -4.71 -2.10 9.44
C THR A 285 -3.99 -2.93 8.36
N ASN A 286 -4.75 -3.69 7.56
CA ASN A 286 -4.16 -4.45 6.45
C ASN A 286 -3.51 -3.53 5.39
N SER A 287 -3.99 -2.29 5.20
CA SER A 287 -3.33 -1.32 4.33
C SER A 287 -2.00 -0.84 4.92
N THR A 288 -1.94 -0.60 6.24
CA THR A 288 -0.69 -0.27 6.94
C THR A 288 0.35 -1.39 6.80
N ILE A 289 -0.05 -2.65 6.98
CA ILE A 289 0.86 -3.80 6.83
C ILE A 289 1.29 -3.98 5.37
N ARG A 290 0.39 -3.77 4.40
CA ARG A 290 0.78 -3.77 2.98
C ARG A 290 1.82 -2.70 2.66
N ARG A 291 1.69 -1.50 3.24
CA ARG A 291 2.70 -0.43 3.11
C ARG A 291 4.04 -0.82 3.74
N LEU A 292 4.02 -1.54 4.87
CA LEU A 292 5.22 -2.15 5.46
C LEU A 292 5.86 -3.19 4.53
N LEU A 293 5.07 -3.99 3.82
CA LEU A 293 5.58 -5.03 2.93
C LEU A 293 6.09 -4.47 1.58
N ALA A 294 5.39 -3.50 1.01
CA ALA A 294 5.52 -3.06 -0.38
C ALA A 294 5.86 -1.58 -0.49
N ALA A 295 6.83 -1.08 0.28
CA ALA A 295 7.30 0.30 0.22
C ALA A 295 8.00 0.60 -1.12
N THR A 296 7.22 0.64 -2.20
CA THR A 296 7.63 1.02 -3.54
C THR A 296 7.13 2.43 -3.75
N ALA A 297 8.04 3.35 -4.03
CA ALA A 297 7.67 4.71 -4.40
C ALA A 297 6.82 4.68 -5.69
N PRO A 298 5.82 5.56 -5.84
CA PRO A 298 5.08 5.69 -7.08
C PRO A 298 6.07 6.00 -8.21
N PRO A 299 5.99 5.30 -9.34
CA PRO A 299 6.83 5.64 -10.48
C PRO A 299 6.43 7.03 -11.04
N PRO A 300 7.32 7.73 -11.75
CA PRO A 300 6.98 9.01 -12.34
C PRO A 300 5.88 8.87 -13.39
N LEU A 301 4.99 9.86 -13.46
CA LEU A 301 4.00 9.96 -14.52
C LEU A 301 4.67 10.33 -15.85
N PRO A 302 4.17 9.82 -16.99
CA PRO A 302 4.72 10.08 -18.31
C PRO A 302 4.27 11.45 -18.86
N LEU A 303 4.54 12.53 -18.12
CA LEU A 303 4.04 13.89 -18.38
C LEU A 303 4.40 14.43 -19.77
N GLU A 304 5.63 14.20 -20.24
CA GLU A 304 6.07 14.58 -21.59
C GLU A 304 5.19 13.92 -22.67
N ARG A 305 4.90 12.62 -22.51
CA ARG A 305 4.08 11.85 -23.47
C ARG A 305 2.62 12.27 -23.44
N LEU A 306 2.18 12.88 -22.34
CA LEU A 306 0.84 13.45 -22.20
C LEU A 306 0.78 14.88 -22.75
N GLY A 307 1.91 15.50 -23.12
CA GLY A 307 1.94 16.90 -23.56
C GLY A 307 1.77 17.90 -22.41
N ALA A 308 2.11 17.50 -21.19
CA ALA A 308 2.01 18.31 -19.97
C ALA A 308 3.32 18.28 -19.14
N PRO A 309 4.50 18.60 -19.74
CA PRO A 309 5.81 18.36 -19.14
C PRO A 309 6.06 19.15 -17.84
N ASN A 310 5.44 20.33 -17.71
CA ASN A 310 5.66 21.25 -16.59
C ASN A 310 4.66 21.04 -15.44
N THR A 311 3.84 19.98 -15.50
CA THR A 311 2.81 19.73 -14.49
C THR A 311 3.44 19.24 -13.18
N VAL A 312 3.10 19.92 -12.09
CA VAL A 312 3.48 19.53 -10.72
C VAL A 312 2.21 19.19 -9.96
N LEU A 313 2.08 17.93 -9.55
CA LEU A 313 0.90 17.44 -8.84
C LEU A 313 1.14 17.50 -7.32
N PRO A 314 0.20 18.03 -6.53
CA PRO A 314 0.29 17.98 -5.08
C PRO A 314 0.18 16.54 -4.58
N ALA A 315 0.75 16.24 -3.41
CA ALA A 315 0.69 14.89 -2.81
C ALA A 315 -0.76 14.39 -2.60
N SER A 316 -1.72 15.30 -2.45
CA SER A 316 -3.15 15.01 -2.28
C SER A 316 -3.89 14.77 -3.61
N PHE A 317 -3.27 14.99 -4.77
CA PHE A 317 -3.92 14.97 -6.08
C PHE A 317 -4.78 13.72 -6.30
N TRP A 318 -4.22 12.54 -6.11
CA TRP A 318 -4.93 11.28 -6.33
C TRP A 318 -6.03 11.01 -5.31
N ALA A 319 -5.90 11.52 -4.08
CA ALA A 319 -6.96 11.47 -3.09
C ALA A 319 -8.14 12.34 -3.53
N THR A 320 -7.86 13.55 -4.02
CA THR A 320 -8.84 14.51 -4.54
C THR A 320 -9.55 13.98 -5.79
N GLU A 321 -8.82 13.48 -6.79
CA GLU A 321 -9.40 12.86 -7.99
C GLU A 321 -10.41 11.77 -7.63
N ARG A 322 -10.09 10.92 -6.65
CA ARG A 322 -11.00 9.84 -6.23
C ARG A 322 -12.26 10.32 -5.52
N VAL A 323 -12.23 11.49 -4.89
CA VAL A 323 -13.46 12.11 -4.39
C VAL A 323 -14.37 12.48 -5.57
N PHE A 324 -13.80 13.10 -6.61
CA PHE A 324 -14.55 13.53 -7.80
C PHE A 324 -15.06 12.37 -8.67
N GLN A 325 -14.34 11.25 -8.70
CA GLN A 325 -14.78 10.03 -9.39
C GLN A 325 -16.12 9.46 -8.88
N ARG A 326 -16.59 9.89 -7.69
CA ARG A 326 -17.91 9.50 -7.14
C ARG A 326 -19.08 10.15 -7.89
N ASP A 327 -18.83 11.25 -8.59
CA ASP A 327 -19.84 12.01 -9.33
C ASP A 327 -20.01 11.51 -10.78
N THR A 328 -19.09 10.67 -11.26
CA THR A 328 -19.05 10.12 -12.61
C THR A 328 -19.27 8.60 -12.62
N LEU A 329 -19.58 8.05 -13.80
CA LEU A 329 -19.75 6.61 -13.96
C LEU A 329 -18.37 5.94 -13.91
N PRO A 330 -18.25 4.71 -13.38
CA PRO A 330 -16.96 4.02 -13.26
C PRO A 330 -16.16 3.95 -14.57
N THR A 331 -16.83 3.78 -15.71
CA THR A 331 -16.19 3.72 -17.04
C THR A 331 -15.60 5.05 -17.50
N PHE A 332 -16.13 6.19 -17.04
CA PHE A 332 -15.61 7.52 -17.36
C PHE A 332 -14.39 7.83 -16.49
N SER A 333 -14.50 7.49 -15.19
CA SER A 333 -13.39 7.58 -14.25
C SER A 333 -12.21 6.67 -14.64
N ASP A 334 -12.48 5.44 -15.10
CA ASP A 334 -11.44 4.52 -15.61
C ASP A 334 -10.75 5.08 -16.86
N LEU A 335 -11.51 5.65 -17.80
CA LEU A 335 -10.94 6.28 -18.98
C LEU A 335 -9.99 7.42 -18.61
N LEU A 336 -10.41 8.34 -17.74
CA LEU A 336 -9.59 9.45 -17.28
C LEU A 336 -8.35 8.94 -16.53
N PHE A 337 -8.51 7.98 -15.64
CA PHE A 337 -7.41 7.38 -14.90
C PHE A 337 -6.36 6.76 -15.83
N ARG A 338 -6.80 6.00 -16.85
CA ARG A 338 -5.93 5.44 -17.87
C ARG A 338 -5.30 6.53 -18.73
N LEU A 339 -6.03 7.58 -19.09
CA LEU A 339 -5.49 8.74 -19.81
C LEU A 339 -4.34 9.39 -19.03
N GLN A 340 -4.54 9.70 -17.75
CA GLN A 340 -3.54 10.34 -16.86
C GLN A 340 -2.28 9.48 -16.67
N HIS A 341 -2.38 8.16 -16.86
CA HIS A 341 -1.24 7.24 -16.82
C HIS A 341 -0.65 6.92 -18.19
N ASN A 342 -1.14 7.56 -19.26
CA ASN A 342 -0.84 7.21 -20.64
C ASN A 342 -1.05 5.71 -20.93
N GLY A 343 -2.08 5.11 -20.33
CA GLY A 343 -2.47 3.71 -20.49
C GLY A 343 -3.44 3.46 -21.65
N LEU A 344 -3.85 4.50 -22.40
CA LEU A 344 -4.73 4.37 -23.56
C LEU A 344 -3.97 4.09 -24.86
N GLY A 345 -4.64 3.48 -25.84
CA GLY A 345 -4.03 3.07 -27.10
C GLY A 345 -4.01 4.11 -28.20
N PHE A 346 -3.29 5.21 -27.96
CA PHE A 346 -3.06 6.27 -28.94
C PHE A 346 -2.23 5.81 -30.13
N ARG A 347 -2.56 6.27 -31.34
CA ARG A 347 -1.89 5.81 -32.57
C ARG A 347 -0.40 6.15 -32.64
N TYR A 348 0.08 7.21 -31.99
CA TYR A 348 1.52 7.50 -31.95
C TYR A 348 2.36 6.31 -31.40
N LYS A 349 1.77 5.47 -30.55
CA LYS A 349 2.44 4.28 -29.99
C LYS A 349 2.69 3.19 -31.04
N TYR A 350 2.06 3.32 -32.21
CA TYR A 350 2.09 2.35 -33.32
C TYR A 350 2.92 2.85 -34.52
N GLY A 351 3.72 3.91 -34.38
CA GLY A 351 4.43 4.52 -35.52
C GLY A 351 5.46 3.67 -36.26
N TRP A 352 5.90 2.57 -35.66
CA TRP A 352 6.73 1.55 -36.31
C TRP A 352 5.98 0.78 -37.42
N HIS A 353 4.64 0.82 -37.45
CA HIS A 353 3.82 0.23 -38.51
C HIS A 353 3.63 1.15 -39.74
N THR A 354 4.30 2.32 -39.77
CA THR A 354 4.42 3.31 -40.86
C THR A 354 3.16 3.83 -41.58
N ALA A 355 1.97 3.22 -41.44
CA ALA A 355 0.81 3.60 -42.25
C ALA A 355 -0.30 4.39 -41.54
N ASP A 356 -0.42 4.39 -40.20
CA ASP A 356 -1.62 4.96 -39.57
C ASP A 356 -1.40 5.54 -38.16
N THR A 357 -0.49 6.50 -38.04
CA THR A 357 -0.32 7.28 -36.79
C THR A 357 -1.16 8.54 -36.74
N GLN A 358 -1.73 8.93 -37.88
CA GLN A 358 -2.51 10.14 -38.01
C GLN A 358 -3.83 10.05 -37.24
N CYS A 359 -4.31 11.22 -36.88
CA CYS A 359 -5.61 11.46 -36.30
C CYS A 359 -6.74 10.81 -37.11
N VAL A 360 -7.56 9.99 -36.44
CA VAL A 360 -8.75 9.35 -37.01
C VAL A 360 -9.80 10.33 -37.54
N HIS A 361 -9.76 11.58 -37.09
CA HIS A 361 -10.70 12.63 -37.46
C HIS A 361 -10.22 13.42 -38.68
N ARG A 362 -9.36 12.81 -39.50
CA ARG A 362 -8.82 13.33 -40.78
C ARG A 362 -7.98 14.59 -40.60
N CYS A 363 -7.25 14.68 -39.50
CA CYS A 363 -6.28 15.74 -39.30
C CYS A 363 -4.85 15.24 -39.57
N PRO A 364 -3.95 16.09 -40.11
CA PRO A 364 -2.63 15.65 -40.58
C PRO A 364 -1.70 15.28 -39.43
N ASP A 365 -2.03 15.70 -38.22
CA ASP A 365 -1.21 15.49 -37.03
C ASP A 365 -1.26 14.04 -36.54
N THR A 366 -0.19 13.66 -35.84
CA THR A 366 -0.11 12.39 -35.12
C THR A 366 -1.09 12.36 -33.94
N GLU A 367 -1.84 11.26 -33.79
CA GLU A 367 -2.77 11.07 -32.66
C GLU A 367 -1.99 10.85 -31.35
N THR A 368 -1.70 11.95 -30.65
CA THR A 368 -1.23 11.97 -29.24
C THR A 368 -2.41 12.15 -28.28
N ALA A 369 -2.16 12.00 -26.97
CA ALA A 369 -3.19 12.26 -25.95
C ALA A 369 -3.70 13.71 -26.02
N LYS A 370 -2.78 14.67 -25.98
CA LYS A 370 -3.10 16.10 -26.10
C LYS A 370 -3.80 16.39 -27.42
N HIS A 371 -3.32 15.84 -28.52
CA HIS A 371 -3.94 16.09 -29.81
C HIS A 371 -5.38 15.56 -29.87
N LEU A 372 -5.63 14.29 -29.53
CA LEU A 372 -6.97 13.70 -29.60
C LEU A 372 -7.97 14.41 -28.68
N PHE A 373 -7.53 14.81 -27.48
CA PHE A 373 -8.41 15.32 -26.44
C PHE A 373 -8.44 16.85 -26.32
N TRP A 374 -7.56 17.58 -27.00
CA TRP A 374 -7.43 19.04 -26.87
C TRP A 374 -7.22 19.74 -28.21
N ASP A 375 -6.12 19.43 -28.92
CA ASP A 375 -5.72 20.21 -30.11
C ASP A 375 -6.54 19.88 -31.37
N CYS A 376 -7.05 18.65 -31.50
CA CYS A 376 -7.84 18.22 -32.66
C CYS A 376 -9.03 19.17 -32.88
N ILE A 377 -9.34 19.52 -34.13
CA ILE A 377 -10.42 20.46 -34.50
C ILE A 377 -11.75 20.08 -33.82
N LEU A 378 -12.07 18.79 -33.76
CA LEU A 378 -13.27 18.30 -33.08
C LEU A 378 -13.22 18.57 -31.57
N ALA A 379 -12.10 18.26 -30.92
CA ALA A 379 -11.91 18.43 -29.48
C ALA A 379 -11.90 19.91 -29.09
N SER A 380 -11.11 20.72 -29.80
CA SER A 380 -11.02 22.16 -29.61
C SER A 380 -12.39 22.84 -29.72
N ARG A 381 -13.19 22.47 -30.72
CA ARG A 381 -14.58 22.95 -30.84
C ARG A 381 -15.44 22.53 -29.65
N LEU A 382 -15.39 21.27 -29.20
CA LEU A 382 -16.17 20.84 -28.04
C LEU A 382 -15.81 21.63 -26.78
N TRP A 383 -14.53 21.82 -26.50
CA TRP A 383 -14.09 22.63 -25.36
C TRP A 383 -14.49 24.09 -25.49
N HIS A 384 -14.43 24.66 -26.69
CA HIS A 384 -14.92 26.01 -26.94
C HIS A 384 -16.39 26.18 -26.53
N PHE A 385 -17.23 25.17 -26.73
CA PHE A 385 -18.64 25.18 -26.31
C PHE A 385 -18.84 24.91 -24.81
N PHE A 386 -18.08 23.99 -24.20
CA PHE A 386 -18.36 23.55 -22.83
C PHE A 386 -17.59 24.30 -21.72
N LEU A 387 -16.51 25.01 -22.05
CA LEU A 387 -15.72 25.78 -21.09
C LEU A 387 -16.30 27.15 -20.68
N PRO A 388 -17.07 27.90 -21.49
CA PRO A 388 -17.47 29.27 -21.15
C PRO A 388 -18.13 29.46 -19.77
N PRO A 389 -19.07 28.59 -19.30
CA PRO A 389 -19.62 28.73 -17.95
C PRO A 389 -18.52 28.66 -16.87
N PHE A 390 -17.57 27.76 -17.04
CA PHE A 390 -16.49 27.54 -16.08
C PHE A 390 -15.42 28.62 -16.15
N ARG A 391 -15.12 29.17 -17.33
CA ARG A 391 -14.23 30.34 -17.47
C ARG A 391 -14.74 31.52 -16.68
N ARG A 392 -16.05 31.80 -16.74
CA ARG A 392 -16.68 32.89 -15.98
C ARG A 392 -16.66 32.62 -14.47
N ILE A 393 -17.05 31.42 -14.04
CA ILE A 393 -17.13 31.06 -12.61
C ILE A 393 -15.74 30.98 -11.96
N LEU A 394 -14.79 30.33 -12.63
CA LEU A 394 -13.44 30.07 -12.10
C LEU A 394 -12.43 31.17 -12.46
N GLN A 395 -12.83 32.13 -13.29
CA GLN A 395 -11.98 33.23 -13.77
C GLN A 395 -10.64 32.73 -14.33
N LEU A 396 -10.71 31.64 -15.09
CA LEU A 396 -9.55 30.89 -15.54
C LEU A 396 -9.65 30.57 -17.02
N GLU A 397 -8.58 30.82 -17.75
CA GLU A 397 -8.40 30.29 -19.11
C GLU A 397 -7.80 28.89 -19.03
N PHE A 398 -8.60 27.90 -19.43
CA PHE A 398 -8.23 26.50 -19.31
C PHE A 398 -7.12 26.10 -20.28
N THR A 399 -6.05 25.55 -19.72
CA THR A 399 -4.98 24.87 -20.46
C THR A 399 -5.16 23.35 -20.45
N TRP A 400 -4.40 22.65 -21.29
CA TRP A 400 -4.48 21.18 -21.37
C TRP A 400 -4.19 20.49 -20.03
N ASP A 401 -3.17 20.93 -19.29
CA ASP A 401 -2.79 20.43 -17.97
C ASP A 401 -3.87 20.68 -16.91
N GLN A 402 -4.53 21.84 -16.96
CA GLN A 402 -5.68 22.15 -16.11
C GLN A 402 -6.87 21.24 -16.41
N VAL A 403 -7.14 20.95 -17.67
CA VAL A 403 -8.21 20.00 -18.01
C VAL A 403 -7.79 18.58 -17.63
N LEU A 404 -6.57 18.14 -17.94
CA LEU A 404 -6.12 16.77 -17.67
C LEU A 404 -6.01 16.46 -16.17
N PHE A 405 -5.46 17.39 -15.37
CA PHE A 405 -5.10 17.16 -13.97
C PHE A 405 -5.79 18.12 -12.96
N LEU A 406 -6.68 19.00 -13.39
CA LEU A 406 -7.24 20.08 -12.52
C LEU A 406 -6.13 20.91 -11.83
N GLN A 407 -4.95 20.97 -12.43
CA GLN A 407 -3.79 21.61 -11.81
C GLN A 407 -4.04 23.11 -11.66
N GLY A 408 -3.98 23.62 -10.42
CA GLY A 408 -4.20 25.05 -10.16
C GLY A 408 -5.62 25.54 -10.40
N VAL A 409 -6.60 24.63 -10.59
CA VAL A 409 -8.01 25.00 -10.71
C VAL A 409 -8.59 25.19 -9.31
N GLU A 410 -8.73 26.44 -8.91
CA GLU A 410 -9.31 26.84 -7.62
C GLU A 410 -10.54 27.71 -7.81
N VAL A 411 -11.48 27.66 -6.86
CA VAL A 411 -12.65 28.54 -6.88
C VAL A 411 -12.24 29.92 -6.33
N PRO A 412 -12.36 31.02 -7.09
CA PRO A 412 -12.06 32.36 -6.59
C PRO A 412 -12.93 32.73 -5.39
N PRO A 413 -12.49 33.61 -4.47
CA PRO A 413 -13.27 34.01 -3.30
C PRO A 413 -14.70 34.46 -3.63
N VAL A 414 -14.86 35.30 -4.66
CA VAL A 414 -16.18 35.79 -5.12
C VAL A 414 -17.11 34.64 -5.55
N ALA A 415 -16.55 33.61 -6.18
CA ALA A 415 -17.30 32.43 -6.61
C ALA A 415 -17.59 31.46 -5.44
N LYS A 416 -16.79 31.46 -4.37
CA LYS A 416 -17.04 30.61 -3.19
C LYS A 416 -18.34 30.97 -2.50
N ASP A 417 -18.67 32.26 -2.43
CA ASP A 417 -19.90 32.73 -1.78
C ASP A 417 -21.15 32.37 -2.60
N THR A 418 -21.03 32.31 -3.93
CA THR A 418 -22.15 32.08 -4.84
C THR A 418 -22.37 30.59 -5.14
N TYR A 419 -21.28 29.83 -5.34
CA TYR A 419 -21.33 28.44 -5.80
C TYR A 419 -20.75 27.46 -4.78
N GLY A 420 -20.14 27.93 -3.69
CA GLY A 420 -19.42 27.09 -2.74
C GLY A 420 -18.00 26.72 -3.18
N THR A 421 -17.24 26.13 -2.26
CA THR A 421 -15.80 25.86 -2.43
C THR A 421 -15.47 24.70 -3.37
N SER A 422 -16.39 23.77 -3.58
CA SER A 422 -16.12 22.52 -4.30
C SER A 422 -17.07 22.25 -5.47
N LEU A 423 -18.26 22.84 -5.49
CA LEU A 423 -19.29 22.53 -6.49
C LEU A 423 -18.84 22.89 -7.92
N PRO A 424 -18.24 24.06 -8.20
CA PRO A 424 -17.77 24.38 -9.56
C PRO A 424 -16.78 23.35 -10.10
N ILE A 425 -15.83 22.90 -9.27
CA ILE A 425 -14.80 21.92 -9.65
C ILE A 425 -15.44 20.55 -9.89
N ARG A 426 -16.43 20.15 -9.09
CA ARG A 426 -17.16 18.88 -9.28
C ARG A 426 -17.97 18.86 -10.56
N LEU A 427 -18.67 19.96 -10.87
CA LEU A 427 -19.41 20.10 -12.12
C LEU A 427 -18.46 20.13 -13.32
N PHE A 428 -17.33 20.83 -13.21
CA PHE A 428 -16.31 20.83 -14.25
C PHE A 428 -15.72 19.42 -14.46
N ASN A 429 -15.47 18.66 -13.39
CA ASN A 429 -15.00 17.27 -13.49
C ASN A 429 -15.99 16.38 -14.26
N ILE A 430 -17.30 16.57 -14.08
CA ILE A 430 -18.32 15.85 -14.85
C ILE A 430 -18.18 16.18 -16.34
N VAL A 431 -18.13 17.46 -16.69
CA VAL A 431 -17.98 17.94 -18.07
C VAL A 431 -16.70 17.35 -18.67
N ARG A 432 -15.60 17.45 -17.93
CA ARG A 432 -14.30 16.89 -18.31
C ARG A 432 -14.39 15.42 -18.69
N CYS A 433 -14.93 14.61 -17.78
CA CYS A 433 -15.07 13.17 -17.98
C CYS A 433 -15.98 12.84 -19.16
N CYS A 434 -17.08 13.58 -19.35
CA CYS A 434 -18.01 13.39 -20.45
C CYS A 434 -17.38 13.71 -21.82
N VAL A 435 -16.67 14.83 -21.95
CA VAL A 435 -15.99 15.21 -23.19
C VAL A 435 -14.91 14.17 -23.55
N PHE A 436 -14.07 13.78 -22.59
CA PHE A 436 -13.07 12.73 -22.81
C PHE A 436 -13.72 11.40 -23.25
N ARG A 437 -14.81 11.00 -22.60
CA ARG A 437 -15.52 9.77 -22.98
C ARG A 437 -16.08 9.84 -24.41
N ALA A 438 -16.72 10.96 -24.77
CA ALA A 438 -17.33 11.13 -26.07
C ALA A 438 -16.27 11.13 -27.19
N LEU A 439 -15.17 11.85 -27.01
CA LEU A 439 -14.04 11.85 -27.94
C LEU A 439 -13.42 10.46 -28.10
N TRP A 440 -13.17 9.75 -26.99
CA TRP A 440 -12.62 8.40 -27.04
C TRP A 440 -13.55 7.40 -27.74
N MET A 441 -14.86 7.47 -27.48
CA MET A 441 -15.83 6.61 -28.18
C MET A 441 -15.94 6.95 -29.66
N ASN A 442 -15.95 8.24 -30.01
CA ASN A 442 -16.00 8.65 -31.40
C ASN A 442 -14.77 8.15 -32.16
N ARG A 443 -13.60 8.21 -31.52
CA ARG A 443 -12.35 7.66 -32.04
C ARG A 443 -12.41 6.14 -32.22
N ASN A 444 -12.94 5.40 -31.25
CA ASN A 444 -13.06 3.94 -31.39
C ASN A 444 -14.08 3.55 -32.46
N LYS A 445 -15.22 4.24 -32.56
CA LYS A 445 -16.18 4.06 -33.65
C LYS A 445 -15.48 4.23 -35.00
N ALA A 446 -14.71 5.32 -35.16
CA ALA A 446 -13.95 5.63 -36.38
C ALA A 446 -13.00 4.51 -36.83
N ILE A 447 -12.48 3.73 -35.88
CA ILE A 447 -11.50 2.68 -36.13
C ILE A 447 -12.16 1.32 -36.35
N TYR A 448 -13.20 0.99 -35.58
CA TYR A 448 -13.72 -0.37 -35.53
C TYR A 448 -15.10 -0.53 -36.18
N ASP A 449 -15.96 0.49 -36.14
CA ASP A 449 -17.39 0.33 -36.46
C ASP A 449 -17.83 1.08 -37.73
N GLY A 450 -17.11 2.13 -38.14
CA GLY A 450 -17.47 2.94 -39.31
C GLY A 450 -16.96 4.38 -39.20
N PRO A 451 -17.49 5.34 -39.99
CA PRO A 451 -17.00 6.72 -39.94
C PRO A 451 -17.26 7.39 -38.58
N ALA A 452 -16.35 8.27 -38.18
CA ALA A 452 -16.51 9.14 -37.02
C ALA A 452 -17.80 9.97 -37.13
N LEU A 453 -18.45 10.21 -36.00
CA LEU A 453 -19.56 11.15 -35.93
C LEU A 453 -19.08 12.58 -36.24
N SER A 454 -19.97 13.37 -36.82
CA SER A 454 -19.77 14.81 -36.97
C SER A 454 -19.73 15.50 -35.61
N PHE A 455 -19.26 16.75 -35.59
CA PHE A 455 -19.26 17.59 -34.40
C PHE A 455 -20.61 17.60 -33.67
N VAL A 456 -21.72 17.77 -34.40
CA VAL A 456 -23.08 17.81 -33.84
C VAL A 456 -23.42 16.51 -33.11
N GLY A 457 -23.02 15.36 -33.66
CA GLY A 457 -23.26 14.06 -33.03
C GLY A 457 -22.51 13.91 -31.70
N VAL A 458 -21.22 14.25 -31.69
CA VAL A 458 -20.38 14.16 -30.48
C VAL A 458 -20.81 15.18 -29.43
N TYR A 459 -21.20 16.39 -29.85
CA TYR A 459 -21.75 17.43 -28.99
C TYR A 459 -23.03 16.96 -28.30
N ARG A 460 -24.02 16.45 -29.06
CA ARG A 460 -25.28 15.93 -28.50
C ARG A 460 -25.05 14.78 -27.52
N GLN A 461 -24.14 13.86 -27.85
CA GLN A 461 -23.77 12.76 -26.97
C GLN A 461 -23.12 13.25 -25.66
N SER A 462 -22.22 14.23 -25.77
CA SER A 462 -21.56 14.86 -24.61
C SER A 462 -22.61 15.53 -23.72
N LEU A 463 -23.47 16.36 -24.29
CA LEU A 463 -24.52 17.09 -23.57
C LEU A 463 -25.52 16.14 -22.89
N ALA A 464 -26.00 15.12 -23.60
CA ALA A 464 -26.93 14.14 -23.04
C ALA A 464 -26.33 13.40 -21.84
N THR A 465 -25.08 12.97 -21.92
CA THR A 465 -24.40 12.30 -20.80
C THR A 465 -24.12 13.25 -19.63
N MET A 466 -23.73 14.50 -19.90
CA MET A 466 -23.53 15.53 -18.87
C MET A 466 -24.82 15.78 -18.07
N ARG A 467 -25.97 15.92 -18.74
CA ARG A 467 -27.27 16.12 -18.07
C ARG A 467 -27.59 14.98 -17.10
N LEU A 468 -27.39 13.73 -17.51
CA LEU A 468 -27.60 12.57 -16.62
C LEU A 468 -26.71 12.63 -15.36
N HIS A 469 -25.45 13.04 -15.52
CA HIS A 469 -24.53 13.21 -14.40
C HIS A 469 -24.91 14.38 -13.49
N PHE A 470 -25.24 15.54 -14.06
CA PHE A 470 -25.69 16.71 -13.32
C PHE A 470 -26.96 16.43 -12.53
N GLN A 471 -27.94 15.74 -13.11
CA GLN A 471 -29.14 15.32 -12.40
C GLN A 471 -28.84 14.37 -11.23
N ARG A 472 -27.97 13.38 -11.44
CA ARG A 472 -27.56 12.47 -10.37
C ARG A 472 -26.87 13.24 -9.24
N LEU A 473 -26.00 14.17 -9.59
CA LEU A 473 -25.32 15.04 -8.63
C LEU A 473 -26.34 15.91 -7.87
N PHE A 474 -27.27 16.55 -8.58
CA PHE A 474 -28.37 17.34 -8.00
C PHE A 474 -29.14 16.50 -6.99
N LYS A 475 -29.69 15.35 -7.39
CA LYS A 475 -30.43 14.43 -6.50
C LYS A 475 -29.62 14.00 -5.27
N SER A 476 -28.32 13.79 -5.43
CA SER A 476 -27.43 13.43 -4.33
C SER A 476 -27.24 14.58 -3.34
N LEU A 477 -27.03 15.81 -3.82
CA LEU A 477 -26.75 16.97 -2.98
C LEU A 477 -28.00 17.58 -2.35
N THR A 478 -29.13 17.54 -3.05
CA THR A 478 -30.41 18.09 -2.59
C THR A 478 -31.27 17.07 -1.85
N ASN A 479 -30.68 15.98 -1.36
CA ASN A 479 -31.38 14.99 -0.55
C ASN A 479 -31.80 15.64 0.78
N PRO A 480 -33.10 15.66 1.15
CA PRO A 480 -33.58 16.31 2.37
C PRO A 480 -32.92 15.79 3.66
N ARG A 481 -32.35 14.58 3.65
CA ARG A 481 -31.64 14.00 4.80
C ARG A 481 -30.25 14.60 5.04
N LYS A 482 -29.74 15.45 4.13
CA LYS A 482 -28.44 16.10 4.27
C LYS A 482 -28.62 17.49 4.91
N LEU A 483 -27.81 17.76 5.94
CA LEU A 483 -27.82 19.02 6.68
C LEU A 483 -27.64 20.26 5.77
N GLU A 484 -26.81 20.12 4.73
CA GLU A 484 -26.43 21.21 3.81
C GLU A 484 -27.34 21.31 2.56
N CYS A 485 -28.49 20.63 2.54
CA CYS A 485 -29.35 20.52 1.35
C CYS A 485 -29.76 21.89 0.78
N THR A 486 -30.17 22.83 1.63
CA THR A 486 -30.62 24.17 1.21
C THR A 486 -29.48 24.97 0.57
N THR A 487 -28.28 24.90 1.14
CA THR A 487 -27.08 25.55 0.60
C THR A 487 -26.67 24.99 -0.76
N TYR A 488 -26.69 23.66 -0.93
CA TYR A 488 -26.41 23.09 -2.26
C TYR A 488 -27.47 23.45 -3.29
N LYS A 489 -28.74 23.54 -2.90
CA LYS A 489 -29.82 23.97 -3.81
C LYS A 489 -29.57 25.38 -4.34
N SER A 490 -29.21 26.35 -3.49
CA SER A 490 -28.92 27.71 -3.94
C SER A 490 -27.72 27.76 -4.87
N HIS A 491 -26.62 27.07 -4.53
CA HIS A 491 -25.43 27.02 -5.39
C HIS A 491 -25.70 26.36 -6.76
N LEU A 492 -26.52 25.30 -6.80
CA LEU A 492 -26.90 24.63 -8.04
C LEU A 492 -27.81 25.51 -8.91
N LEU A 493 -28.73 26.27 -8.30
CA LEU A 493 -29.55 27.25 -9.02
C LEU A 493 -28.71 28.37 -9.62
N ALA A 494 -27.72 28.88 -8.88
CA ALA A 494 -26.78 29.87 -9.41
C ALA A 494 -26.01 29.31 -10.62
N PHE A 495 -25.55 28.05 -10.54
CA PHE A 495 -24.91 27.39 -11.68
C PHE A 495 -25.86 27.21 -12.87
N LYS A 496 -27.13 26.84 -12.65
CA LYS A 496 -28.14 26.75 -13.71
C LYS A 496 -28.24 28.05 -14.49
N CYS A 497 -28.29 29.19 -13.80
CA CYS A 497 -28.35 30.50 -14.45
C CYS A 497 -27.11 30.77 -15.32
N GLU A 498 -25.91 30.41 -14.86
CA GLU A 498 -24.70 30.53 -15.68
C GLU A 498 -24.69 29.58 -16.88
N TRP A 499 -25.16 28.34 -16.70
CA TRP A 499 -25.25 27.36 -17.78
C TRP A 499 -26.22 27.81 -18.87
N LEU A 500 -27.39 28.32 -18.49
CA LEU A 500 -28.43 28.76 -19.42
C LEU A 500 -28.03 29.95 -20.30
N ARG A 501 -26.91 30.63 -20.01
CA ARG A 501 -26.36 31.68 -20.89
C ARG A 501 -25.77 31.13 -22.18
N ASP A 502 -25.26 29.91 -22.15
CA ASP A 502 -24.60 29.28 -23.31
C ASP A 502 -25.41 28.09 -23.86
N PHE A 503 -26.44 27.63 -23.15
CA PHE A 503 -27.24 26.46 -23.51
C PHE A 503 -28.73 26.71 -23.30
N ASP A 504 -29.55 26.44 -24.32
CA ASP A 504 -31.01 26.66 -24.27
C ASP A 504 -31.78 25.71 -23.34
N SER A 505 -31.08 24.75 -22.74
CA SER A 505 -31.68 23.69 -21.94
C SER A 505 -31.19 23.72 -20.50
N ASP A 506 -32.11 23.52 -19.56
CA ASP A 506 -31.77 23.34 -18.16
C ASP A 506 -30.87 22.09 -17.98
N PRO A 507 -29.69 22.22 -17.33
CA PRO A 507 -28.77 21.12 -17.11
C PRO A 507 -29.31 20.05 -16.14
N PHE A 508 -30.39 20.34 -15.41
CA PHE A 508 -30.95 19.51 -14.34
C PHE A 508 -32.32 18.89 -14.64
N THR A 509 -32.97 19.20 -15.76
CA THR A 509 -34.24 18.56 -16.18
C THR A 509 -34.01 17.48 -17.25
N PHE A 510 -34.91 16.49 -17.32
CA PHE A 510 -34.89 15.48 -18.38
C PHE A 510 -35.48 16.06 -19.67
N PHE A 511 -35.33 15.33 -20.78
CA PHE A 511 -36.15 15.57 -21.98
C PHE A 511 -37.63 15.54 -21.57
N GLU A 512 -38.22 16.71 -21.32
CA GLU A 512 -39.65 16.92 -21.44
C GLU A 512 -39.90 17.14 -22.93
N GLU A 513 -40.00 16.03 -23.66
CA GLU A 513 -40.75 15.93 -24.91
C GLU A 513 -41.92 14.98 -24.69
#